data_AF-A0A2S9YBN3-F1
#
_entry.id   AF-A0A2S9YBN3-F1
#
_cell.length_a   1.000
_cell.length_b   1.000
_cell.length_c   1.000
_cell.angle_alpha   90.00
_cell.angle_beta   90.00
_cell.angle_gamma   90.00
#
_symmetry.space_group_name_H-M   'P 1'
#
loop_
_entity.id
_entity.type
_entity.pdbx_description
1 polymer ?
#
loop_
_entity_poly.entity_id
_entity_poly.type
_entity_poly.pdbx_seq_one_letter_code
_entity_poly.pdbx_strand_id
1 'polypeptide(L)'
;MTVGGPLDAAIERSQSWCRTWWSRFHQPQPWLAAIPDVGPSCEVLLADALFHDLEPGEREGLLAWVRSQQHEDGSWRDMQGEPELSLTCLGYWARVQAGDDPESEDLVKALRVIHELGGARRANLCVRLWLAMAGTVEWDWVPAVPSELYLLPEFAPLSPARLSPWARQMVTALHLLAAGPAHIHVHDAAELLLYNRHDEPIPPRLTTPGLAGDLLQAFDTSIRLAHKLPRGAVRRRALTRARRWIEDSQQAHGGWFSARPTIYSLLALRVSGVRSDDPRMRRGLDYLRRARGIVAVEGSEPVLTLAQGLTGHPLAELASLGGAAGREPGEAVAGVHERLLAAEIARPGPWQRRADAPSGGWSVEADAEAHLDLRTTCSVLHAFRGTRTSATRASLRRAAEVMLAMQEPDGSFARFERGEADVPLSHLPWRDADQLNLGAPEDEGRVVLTAIVLRELAVLGWRREDDRIARACAWLEQAHAERGHLWSVATVAEVVRASAAQCVPDHPLRTACEQLLRSRQREDGSFGDELSTARALIAMIACGEPCVQAQRAARHLVARVGLLARETLADAPSLPDTELPGYGLSPRLRDPSAGVRDIHTALLSFRREVGELAPSPSESPA
;
A
#
# COMPACT_ATOMS: atom_id res chain seq x y z
N MET A 1 18.77 26.59 21.80
CA MET A 1 17.98 26.99 20.62
C MET A 1 16.96 27.98 21.12
N THR A 2 17.10 29.26 20.79
CA THR A 2 16.20 30.33 21.24
C THR A 2 15.05 30.52 20.25
N VAL A 3 13.98 31.18 20.68
CA VAL A 3 12.90 31.69 19.81
C VAL A 3 13.52 32.60 18.74
N GLY A 4 13.18 32.39 17.47
CA GLY A 4 13.81 33.04 16.30
C GLY A 4 15.13 32.39 15.84
N GLY A 5 15.48 31.21 16.37
CA GLY A 5 16.71 30.49 16.04
C GLY A 5 16.58 29.53 14.83
N PRO A 6 17.65 28.79 14.49
CA PRO A 6 17.69 27.88 13.33
C PRO A 6 16.56 26.82 13.30
N LEU A 7 16.06 26.40 14.46
CA LEU A 7 14.95 25.46 14.57
C LEU A 7 13.62 26.10 14.15
N ASP A 8 13.34 27.37 14.49
CA ASP A 8 12.10 28.04 14.07
C ASP A 8 12.10 28.23 12.56
N ALA A 9 13.22 28.67 12.00
CA ALA A 9 13.38 28.80 10.55
C ALA A 9 13.19 27.46 9.81
N ALA A 10 13.66 26.36 10.39
CA ALA A 10 13.45 25.02 9.80
C ALA A 10 11.99 24.55 9.90
N ILE A 11 11.30 24.87 11.01
CA ILE A 11 9.86 24.58 11.19
C ILE A 11 9.03 25.37 10.18
N GLU A 12 9.23 26.68 10.07
CA GLU A 12 8.52 27.55 9.11
C GLU A 12 8.72 27.06 7.66
N ARG A 13 9.96 26.68 7.32
CA ARG A 13 10.29 26.20 5.99
C ARG A 13 9.65 24.85 5.66
N SER A 14 9.78 23.88 6.56
CA SER A 14 9.14 22.56 6.38
C SER A 14 7.61 22.67 6.35
N GLN A 15 7.02 23.61 7.10
CA GLN A 15 5.59 23.92 7.02
C GLN A 15 5.20 24.49 5.65
N SER A 16 6.01 25.39 5.09
CA SER A 16 5.79 25.92 3.73
C SER A 16 5.80 24.80 2.69
N TRP A 17 6.71 23.83 2.80
CA TRP A 17 6.72 22.66 1.91
C TRP A 17 5.46 21.81 2.06
N CYS A 18 4.97 21.61 3.29
CA CYS A 18 3.69 20.94 3.52
C CYS A 18 2.52 21.70 2.86
N ARG A 19 2.52 23.04 2.90
CA ARG A 19 1.51 23.87 2.20
C ARG A 19 1.59 23.77 0.68
N THR A 20 2.81 23.68 0.12
CA THR A 20 3.00 23.45 -1.32
C THR A 20 2.48 22.08 -1.72
N TRP A 21 2.78 21.01 -0.97
CA TRP A 21 2.21 19.70 -1.23
C TRP A 21 0.69 19.68 -1.08
N TRP A 22 0.16 20.40 -0.08
CA TRP A 22 -1.27 20.55 0.12
C TRP A 22 -1.96 21.22 -1.07
N SER A 23 -1.35 22.26 -1.66
CA SER A 23 -1.90 22.93 -2.83
C SER A 23 -1.84 22.03 -4.07
N ARG A 24 -0.74 21.29 -4.28
CA ARG A 24 -0.59 20.29 -5.35
C ARG A 24 -1.69 19.23 -5.31
N PHE A 25 -2.00 18.75 -4.12
CA PHE A 25 -3.04 17.74 -3.91
C PHE A 25 -4.41 18.18 -4.40
N HIS A 26 -4.73 19.48 -4.35
CA HIS A 26 -6.04 20.05 -4.71
C HIS A 26 -6.08 20.67 -6.12
N GLN A 27 -5.07 20.43 -6.95
CA GLN A 27 -5.10 20.87 -8.34
C GLN A 27 -6.13 20.05 -9.14
N PRO A 28 -6.71 20.61 -10.24
CA PRO A 28 -7.71 19.91 -11.06
C PRO A 28 -7.24 18.54 -11.55
N GLN A 29 -5.96 18.43 -11.89
CA GLN A 29 -5.27 17.15 -12.06
C GLN A 29 -4.39 16.93 -10.82
N PRO A 30 -4.82 16.08 -9.88
CA PRO A 30 -4.15 15.97 -8.60
C PRO A 30 -2.78 15.32 -8.78
N TRP A 31 -1.83 15.81 -8.00
CA TRP A 31 -0.57 15.11 -7.78
C TRP A 31 -0.82 13.86 -6.95
N LEU A 32 -0.22 12.74 -7.33
CA LEU A 32 -0.36 11.52 -6.55
C LEU A 32 0.43 11.64 -5.24
N ALA A 33 -0.28 11.57 -4.12
CA ALA A 33 0.33 11.45 -2.80
C ALA A 33 0.65 10.00 -2.41
N ALA A 34 0.16 9.03 -3.18
CA ALA A 34 0.43 7.61 -2.99
C ALA A 34 0.70 6.96 -4.36
N ILE A 35 1.97 6.87 -4.71
CA ILE A 35 2.47 6.43 -6.02
C ILE A 35 2.78 4.92 -5.94
N PRO A 36 2.12 4.06 -6.73
CA PRO A 36 2.48 2.65 -6.81
C PRO A 36 3.71 2.41 -7.69
N ASP A 37 4.13 1.15 -7.79
CA ASP A 37 5.05 0.73 -8.84
C ASP A 37 4.48 0.98 -10.25
N VAL A 38 5.29 0.75 -11.29
CA VAL A 38 4.86 0.96 -12.68
C VAL A 38 3.77 -0.01 -13.14
N GLY A 39 3.56 -1.13 -12.45
CA GLY A 39 2.69 -2.22 -12.89
C GLY A 39 1.26 -1.78 -13.23
N PRO A 40 0.54 -1.04 -12.36
CA PRO A 40 -0.78 -0.50 -12.71
C PRO A 40 -0.77 0.40 -13.95
N SER A 41 0.30 1.18 -14.17
CA SER A 41 0.42 2.04 -15.37
C SER A 41 0.63 1.20 -16.62
N CYS A 42 1.50 0.18 -16.56
CA CYS A 42 1.70 -0.77 -17.65
C CYS A 42 0.41 -1.51 -18.03
N GLU A 43 -0.36 -1.97 -17.04
CA GLU A 43 -1.59 -2.70 -17.32
C GLU A 43 -2.71 -1.81 -17.84
N VAL A 44 -2.76 -0.53 -17.46
CA VAL A 44 -3.67 0.43 -18.10
C VAL A 44 -3.29 0.64 -19.56
N LEU A 45 -1.99 0.76 -19.88
CA LEU A 45 -1.51 0.85 -21.26
C LEU A 45 -1.86 -0.40 -22.08
N LEU A 46 -1.71 -1.61 -21.51
CA LEU A 46 -2.12 -2.86 -22.17
C LEU A 46 -3.65 -2.95 -22.33
N ALA A 47 -4.42 -2.60 -21.28
CA ALA A 47 -5.88 -2.65 -21.30
C ALA A 47 -6.51 -1.64 -22.26
N ASP A 48 -5.80 -0.55 -22.56
CA ASP A 48 -6.24 0.45 -23.53
C ASP A 48 -6.38 -0.12 -24.96
N ALA A 49 -5.66 -1.20 -25.31
CA ALA A 49 -5.87 -1.92 -26.57
C ALA A 49 -7.30 -2.47 -26.71
N LEU A 50 -7.99 -2.72 -25.59
CA LEU A 50 -9.39 -3.16 -25.57
C LEU A 50 -10.38 -2.03 -25.32
N PHE A 51 -10.06 -1.14 -24.38
CA PHE A 51 -11.01 -0.14 -23.88
C PHE A 51 -10.96 1.18 -24.66
N HIS A 52 -9.84 1.50 -25.31
CA HIS A 52 -9.60 2.77 -26.00
C HIS A 52 -9.99 3.98 -25.13
N ASP A 53 -9.51 3.97 -23.88
CA ASP A 53 -9.89 4.91 -22.84
C ASP A 53 -8.88 6.06 -22.67
N LEU A 54 -7.66 5.89 -23.18
CA LEU A 54 -6.58 6.86 -23.03
C LEU A 54 -6.54 7.87 -24.17
N GLU A 55 -6.53 9.15 -23.80
CA GLU A 55 -6.16 10.21 -24.73
C GLU A 55 -4.66 10.13 -25.09
N PRO A 56 -4.22 10.65 -26.25
CA PRO A 56 -2.81 10.58 -26.65
C PRO A 56 -1.83 11.16 -25.62
N GLY A 57 -2.20 12.28 -24.98
CA GLY A 57 -1.38 12.90 -23.93
C GLY A 57 -1.33 12.07 -22.64
N GLU A 58 -2.41 11.38 -22.28
CA GLU A 58 -2.43 10.48 -21.13
C GLU A 58 -1.58 9.22 -21.40
N ARG A 59 -1.68 8.66 -22.62
CA ARG A 59 -0.85 7.54 -23.04
C ARG A 59 0.64 7.89 -22.97
N GLU A 60 1.03 9.03 -23.54
CA GLU A 60 2.44 9.46 -23.51
C GLU A 60 2.90 9.77 -22.08
N GLY A 61 2.04 10.36 -21.24
CA GLY A 61 2.35 10.57 -19.82
C GLY A 61 2.61 9.26 -19.08
N LEU A 62 1.70 8.27 -19.18
CA LEU A 62 1.90 6.96 -18.56
C LEU A 62 3.17 6.27 -19.08
N LEU A 63 3.43 6.37 -20.39
CA LEU A 63 4.61 5.79 -21.01
C LEU A 63 5.91 6.48 -20.56
N ALA A 64 5.90 7.81 -20.44
CA ALA A 64 7.02 8.58 -19.91
C ALA A 64 7.32 8.21 -18.45
N TRP A 65 6.29 7.96 -17.63
CA TRP A 65 6.48 7.38 -16.29
C TRP A 65 7.16 6.00 -16.35
N VAL A 66 6.63 5.08 -17.17
CA VAL A 66 7.23 3.73 -17.30
C VAL A 66 8.68 3.79 -17.75
N ARG A 67 9.00 4.61 -18.77
CA ARG A 67 10.37 4.82 -19.26
C ARG A 67 11.28 5.40 -18.17
N SER A 68 10.80 6.36 -17.39
CA SER A 68 11.60 7.00 -16.33
C SER A 68 12.00 6.07 -15.19
N GLN A 69 11.24 4.99 -14.98
CA GLN A 69 11.49 4.02 -13.92
C GLN A 69 12.37 2.85 -14.39
N GLN A 70 12.75 2.82 -15.67
CA GLN A 70 13.70 1.83 -16.15
C GLN A 70 15.11 2.19 -15.69
N HIS A 71 15.80 1.21 -15.11
CA HIS A 71 17.16 1.40 -14.63
C HIS A 71 18.20 1.17 -15.73
N GLU A 72 19.45 1.57 -15.51
CA GLU A 72 20.54 1.50 -16.51
C GLU A 72 20.81 0.08 -17.04
N ASP A 73 20.54 -0.95 -16.23
CA ASP A 73 20.66 -2.36 -16.59
C ASP A 73 19.45 -2.91 -17.37
N GLY A 74 18.47 -2.05 -17.67
CA GLY A 74 17.23 -2.36 -18.37
C GLY A 74 16.10 -2.86 -17.47
N SER A 75 16.36 -3.11 -16.20
CA SER A 75 15.34 -3.65 -15.27
C SER A 75 14.38 -2.59 -14.75
N TRP A 76 13.19 -3.03 -14.34
CA TRP A 76 12.36 -2.30 -13.37
C TRP A 76 12.55 -2.97 -12.02
N ARG A 77 12.75 -2.15 -11.00
CA ARG A 77 13.18 -2.61 -9.69
C ARG A 77 12.01 -2.65 -8.71
N ASP A 78 12.09 -3.56 -7.76
CA ASP A 78 11.25 -3.52 -6.58
C ASP A 78 11.67 -2.33 -5.68
N MET A 79 10.99 -2.23 -4.55
CA MET A 79 11.22 -1.15 -3.60
C MET A 79 12.53 -1.29 -2.82
N GLN A 80 13.14 -2.48 -2.80
CA GLN A 80 14.49 -2.70 -2.25
C GLN A 80 15.56 -2.27 -3.26
N GLY A 81 15.15 -1.91 -4.48
CA GLY A 81 16.04 -1.54 -5.56
C GLY A 81 16.62 -2.77 -6.26
N GLU A 82 16.06 -3.96 -6.08
CA GLU A 82 16.49 -5.17 -6.80
C GLU A 82 15.65 -5.36 -8.07
N PRO A 83 16.22 -5.89 -9.17
CA PRO A 83 15.45 -6.20 -10.38
C PRO A 83 14.25 -7.10 -10.09
N GLU A 84 13.03 -6.63 -10.38
CA GLU A 84 11.80 -7.41 -10.22
C GLU A 84 11.32 -7.90 -11.58
N LEU A 85 11.25 -9.23 -11.71
CA LEU A 85 10.96 -9.89 -12.98
C LEU A 85 9.60 -9.46 -13.56
N SER A 86 8.55 -9.40 -12.75
CA SER A 86 7.19 -9.16 -13.25
C SER A 86 7.00 -7.70 -13.71
N LEU A 87 7.56 -6.74 -12.97
CA LEU A 87 7.62 -5.33 -13.34
C LEU A 87 8.47 -5.14 -14.59
N THR A 88 9.59 -5.85 -14.70
CA THR A 88 10.44 -5.77 -15.91
C THR A 88 9.72 -6.33 -17.13
N CYS A 89 9.01 -7.47 -17.00
CA CYS A 89 8.15 -7.99 -18.06
C CYS A 89 7.05 -7.00 -18.47
N LEU A 90 6.32 -6.42 -17.50
CA LEU A 90 5.25 -5.46 -17.79
C LEU A 90 5.78 -4.15 -18.39
N GLY A 91 6.91 -3.65 -17.89
CA GLY A 91 7.59 -2.45 -18.39
C GLY A 91 8.05 -2.62 -19.83
N TYR A 92 8.73 -3.73 -20.15
CA TYR A 92 9.08 -4.10 -21.51
C TYR A 92 7.84 -4.18 -22.41
N TRP A 93 6.83 -4.95 -21.99
CA TRP A 93 5.66 -5.22 -22.82
C TRP A 93 4.83 -3.96 -23.09
N ALA A 94 4.59 -3.13 -22.06
CA ALA A 94 3.85 -1.89 -22.24
C ALA A 94 4.54 -0.92 -23.20
N ARG A 95 5.88 -0.86 -23.18
CA ARG A 95 6.67 -0.02 -24.10
C ARG A 95 6.60 -0.52 -25.54
N VAL A 96 6.81 -1.82 -25.77
CA VAL A 96 6.69 -2.41 -27.11
C VAL A 96 5.26 -2.28 -27.66
N GLN A 97 4.25 -2.53 -26.82
CA GLN A 97 2.85 -2.31 -27.17
C GLN A 97 2.55 -0.86 -27.56
N ALA A 98 3.26 0.11 -26.97
CA ALA A 98 3.13 1.52 -27.29
C ALA A 98 3.94 1.96 -28.52
N GLY A 99 4.74 1.07 -29.10
CA GLY A 99 5.50 1.31 -30.34
C GLY A 99 6.99 1.58 -30.15
N ASP A 100 7.54 1.40 -28.94
CA ASP A 100 9.00 1.43 -28.75
C ASP A 100 9.65 0.25 -29.50
N ASP A 101 10.81 0.49 -30.10
CA ASP A 101 11.54 -0.51 -30.87
C ASP A 101 12.11 -1.61 -29.96
N PRO A 102 11.67 -2.89 -30.07
CA PRO A 102 12.19 -3.98 -29.25
C PRO A 102 13.70 -4.24 -29.43
N GLU A 103 14.31 -3.75 -30.52
CA GLU A 103 15.76 -3.84 -30.76
C GLU A 103 16.57 -2.69 -30.15
N SER A 104 15.91 -1.71 -29.51
CA SER A 104 16.58 -0.63 -28.77
C SER A 104 17.45 -1.17 -27.64
N GLU A 105 18.59 -0.52 -27.38
CA GLU A 105 19.60 -0.99 -26.42
C GLU A 105 19.00 -1.25 -25.02
N ASP A 106 18.13 -0.36 -24.56
CA ASP A 106 17.47 -0.41 -23.27
C ASP A 106 16.41 -1.53 -23.17
N LEU A 107 15.66 -1.82 -24.23
CA LEU A 107 14.71 -2.95 -24.25
C LEU A 107 15.42 -4.31 -24.42
N VAL A 108 16.54 -4.35 -25.15
CA VAL A 108 17.40 -5.54 -25.22
C VAL A 108 17.99 -5.87 -23.85
N LYS A 109 18.44 -4.85 -23.09
CA LYS A 109 18.89 -5.03 -21.71
C LYS A 109 17.78 -5.55 -20.80
N ALA A 110 16.57 -5.01 -20.91
CA ALA A 110 15.41 -5.49 -20.16
C ALA A 110 15.12 -6.97 -20.45
N LEU A 111 15.13 -7.36 -21.73
CA LEU A 111 14.89 -8.74 -22.16
C LEU A 111 15.96 -9.70 -21.61
N ARG A 112 17.22 -9.28 -21.63
CA ARG A 112 18.33 -10.02 -21.01
C ARG A 112 18.08 -10.27 -19.52
N VAL A 113 17.72 -9.24 -18.75
CA VAL A 113 17.39 -9.38 -17.32
C VAL A 113 16.22 -10.35 -17.12
N ILE A 114 15.16 -10.24 -17.95
CA ILE A 114 14.01 -11.16 -17.90
C ILE A 114 14.47 -12.61 -18.08
N HIS A 115 15.32 -12.90 -19.06
CA HIS A 115 15.83 -14.25 -19.31
C HIS A 115 16.76 -14.74 -18.20
N GLU A 116 17.65 -13.89 -17.68
CA GLU A 116 18.54 -14.20 -16.55
C GLU A 116 17.74 -14.54 -15.29
N LEU A 117 16.61 -13.85 -15.06
CA LEU A 117 15.68 -14.14 -13.97
C LEU A 117 14.74 -15.32 -14.27
N GLY A 118 14.90 -15.99 -15.41
CA GLY A 118 14.23 -17.25 -15.76
C GLY A 118 12.93 -17.10 -16.55
N GLY A 119 12.74 -15.96 -17.22
CA GLY A 119 11.66 -15.68 -18.17
C GLY A 119 10.27 -15.56 -17.53
N ALA A 120 9.27 -15.26 -18.35
CA ALA A 120 7.90 -15.05 -17.89
C ALA A 120 7.27 -16.26 -17.16
N ARG A 121 7.82 -17.47 -17.35
CA ARG A 121 7.43 -18.65 -16.56
C ARG A 121 7.71 -18.51 -15.06
N ARG A 122 8.62 -17.60 -14.67
CA ARG A 122 8.91 -17.28 -13.28
C ARG A 122 8.20 -16.02 -12.77
N ALA A 123 7.59 -15.25 -13.66
CA ALA A 123 6.86 -14.04 -13.31
C ALA A 123 5.58 -14.34 -12.53
N ASN A 124 5.04 -13.32 -11.88
CA ASN A 124 3.82 -13.43 -11.08
C ASN A 124 2.58 -13.79 -11.93
N LEU A 125 1.48 -14.03 -11.24
CA LEU A 125 0.18 -14.36 -11.84
C LEU A 125 -0.29 -13.32 -12.87
N CYS A 126 -0.05 -12.03 -12.65
CA CYS A 126 -0.55 -10.97 -13.52
C CYS A 126 0.08 -11.05 -14.92
N VAL A 127 1.41 -11.21 -15.00
CA VAL A 127 2.13 -11.37 -16.28
C VAL A 127 1.65 -12.61 -17.04
N ARG A 128 1.54 -13.75 -16.34
CA ARG A 128 1.08 -15.01 -16.95
C ARG A 128 -0.36 -14.91 -17.43
N LEU A 129 -1.22 -14.20 -16.70
CA LEU A 129 -2.60 -13.95 -17.11
C LEU A 129 -2.67 -13.05 -18.36
N TRP A 130 -1.85 -11.99 -18.44
CA TRP A 130 -1.77 -11.18 -19.65
C TRP A 130 -1.28 -11.98 -20.85
N LEU A 131 -0.25 -12.82 -20.70
CA LEU A 131 0.24 -13.71 -21.77
C LEU A 131 -0.84 -14.70 -22.24
N ALA A 132 -1.61 -15.26 -21.32
CA ALA A 132 -2.72 -16.15 -21.66
C ALA A 132 -3.85 -15.41 -22.39
N MET A 133 -4.17 -14.19 -21.96
CA MET A 133 -5.16 -13.33 -22.64
C MET A 133 -4.68 -12.86 -24.02
N ALA A 134 -3.38 -12.63 -24.20
CA ALA A 134 -2.78 -12.29 -25.50
C ALA A 134 -2.76 -13.48 -26.48
N GLY A 135 -2.88 -14.70 -25.97
CA GLY A 135 -2.74 -15.92 -26.76
C GLY A 135 -1.28 -16.38 -26.96
N THR A 136 -0.32 -15.68 -26.35
CA THR A 136 1.12 -16.02 -26.38
C THR A 136 1.42 -17.34 -25.65
N VAL A 137 0.64 -17.66 -24.62
CA VAL A 137 0.72 -18.94 -23.89
C VAL A 137 -0.66 -19.54 -23.66
N GLU A 138 -0.69 -20.85 -23.41
CA GLU A 138 -1.91 -21.55 -23.02
C GLU A 138 -2.42 -21.12 -21.64
N TRP A 139 -3.74 -21.15 -21.43
CA TRP A 139 -4.37 -20.85 -20.12
C TRP A 139 -3.90 -21.76 -18.98
N ASP A 140 -3.29 -22.91 -19.30
CA ASP A 140 -2.64 -23.81 -18.34
C ASP A 140 -1.40 -23.19 -17.65
N TRP A 141 -0.91 -22.03 -18.10
CA TRP A 141 0.12 -21.25 -17.41
C TRP A 141 -0.41 -20.51 -16.17
N VAL A 142 -1.73 -20.51 -15.98
CA VAL A 142 -2.43 -19.79 -14.93
C VAL A 142 -3.12 -20.78 -13.99
N PRO A 143 -3.03 -20.62 -12.66
CA PRO A 143 -3.69 -21.52 -11.72
C PRO A 143 -5.21 -21.57 -11.94
N ALA A 144 -5.75 -22.79 -12.03
CA ALA A 144 -7.18 -23.00 -12.13
C ALA A 144 -7.83 -22.89 -10.74
N VAL A 145 -8.78 -21.98 -10.58
CA VAL A 145 -9.62 -21.89 -9.38
C VAL A 145 -10.83 -22.81 -9.57
N PRO A 146 -11.02 -23.87 -8.75
CA PRO A 146 -12.17 -24.74 -8.88
C PRO A 146 -13.47 -23.95 -8.70
N SER A 147 -14.39 -24.05 -9.67
CA SER A 147 -15.62 -23.25 -9.68
C SER A 147 -16.47 -23.51 -8.43
N GLU A 148 -16.47 -24.75 -7.97
CA GLU A 148 -17.23 -25.25 -6.83
C GLU A 148 -16.90 -24.50 -5.52
N LEU A 149 -15.71 -23.89 -5.40
CA LEU A 149 -15.33 -23.10 -4.22
C LEU A 149 -16.27 -21.90 -3.99
N TYR A 150 -16.83 -21.29 -5.05
CA TYR A 150 -17.77 -20.18 -4.94
C TYR A 150 -19.14 -20.59 -4.37
N LEU A 151 -19.43 -21.89 -4.30
CA LEU A 151 -20.65 -22.43 -3.70
C LEU A 151 -20.48 -22.76 -2.22
N LEU A 152 -19.26 -22.70 -1.69
CA LEU A 152 -19.00 -22.91 -0.27
C LEU A 152 -19.59 -21.77 0.58
N PRO A 153 -20.05 -22.07 1.80
CA PRO A 153 -20.42 -21.02 2.75
C PRO A 153 -19.19 -20.18 3.12
N GLU A 154 -19.40 -18.92 3.52
CA GLU A 154 -18.29 -17.98 3.77
C GLU A 154 -17.34 -18.41 4.90
N PHE A 155 -17.85 -19.16 5.89
CA PHE A 155 -17.04 -19.66 7.00
C PHE A 155 -16.12 -20.84 6.61
N ALA A 156 -16.37 -21.50 5.47
CA ALA A 156 -15.59 -22.68 5.09
C ALA A 156 -14.11 -22.31 4.82
N PRO A 157 -13.14 -23.14 5.23
CA PRO A 157 -11.70 -22.80 5.13
C PRO A 157 -11.24 -22.44 3.71
N LEU A 158 -11.75 -23.15 2.70
CA LEU A 158 -11.39 -22.95 1.29
C LEU A 158 -12.35 -22.01 0.55
N SER A 159 -13.26 -21.34 1.25
CA SER A 159 -14.17 -20.38 0.63
C SER A 159 -13.37 -19.17 0.13
N PRO A 160 -13.53 -18.75 -1.14
CA PRO A 160 -12.90 -17.53 -1.62
C PRO A 160 -13.35 -16.29 -0.83
N ALA A 161 -14.45 -16.39 -0.06
CA ALA A 161 -14.92 -15.31 0.80
C ALA A 161 -13.94 -14.94 1.89
N ARG A 162 -13.06 -15.90 2.28
CA ARG A 162 -12.03 -15.75 3.32
C ARG A 162 -10.78 -14.99 2.88
N LEU A 163 -10.54 -14.90 1.57
CA LEU A 163 -9.41 -14.17 0.99
C LEU A 163 -9.37 -12.72 1.45
N SER A 164 -8.18 -12.11 1.42
CA SER A 164 -8.05 -10.66 1.60
C SER A 164 -8.93 -9.94 0.56
N PRO A 165 -9.49 -8.75 0.85
CA PRO A 165 -10.41 -8.09 -0.08
C PRO A 165 -9.82 -7.90 -1.48
N TRP A 166 -8.53 -7.58 -1.56
CA TRP A 166 -7.81 -7.50 -2.82
C TRP A 166 -7.75 -8.84 -3.56
N ALA A 167 -7.22 -9.87 -2.91
CA ALA A 167 -7.03 -11.19 -3.51
C ALA A 167 -8.37 -11.79 -3.95
N ARG A 168 -9.43 -11.53 -3.17
CA ARG A 168 -10.79 -11.95 -3.48
C ARG A 168 -11.29 -11.39 -4.80
N GLN A 169 -11.04 -10.11 -5.08
CA GLN A 169 -11.43 -9.52 -6.36
C GLN A 169 -10.58 -10.07 -7.50
N MET A 170 -9.27 -10.19 -7.30
CA MET A 170 -8.34 -10.72 -8.30
C MET A 170 -8.65 -12.17 -8.70
N VAL A 171 -8.80 -13.05 -7.71
CA VAL A 171 -9.12 -14.48 -7.90
C VAL A 171 -10.49 -14.66 -8.56
N THR A 172 -11.47 -13.80 -8.22
CA THR A 172 -12.80 -13.83 -8.84
C THR A 172 -12.77 -13.39 -10.29
N ALA A 173 -12.06 -12.31 -10.61
CA ALA A 173 -11.88 -11.86 -11.98
C ALA A 173 -11.13 -12.90 -12.81
N LEU A 174 -10.02 -13.42 -12.30
CA LEU A 174 -9.27 -14.49 -12.93
C LEU A 174 -10.16 -15.70 -13.25
N HIS A 175 -10.96 -16.15 -12.28
CA HIS A 175 -11.83 -17.30 -12.45
C HIS A 175 -12.80 -17.14 -13.63
N LEU A 176 -13.36 -15.95 -13.81
CA LEU A 176 -14.27 -15.65 -14.92
C LEU A 176 -13.53 -15.53 -16.26
N LEU A 177 -12.35 -14.90 -16.26
CA LEU A 177 -11.51 -14.75 -17.46
C LEU A 177 -11.07 -16.11 -18.02
N ALA A 178 -10.61 -17.01 -17.14
CA ALA A 178 -10.20 -18.36 -17.52
C ALA A 178 -11.39 -19.26 -17.92
N ALA A 179 -12.61 -18.94 -17.48
CA ALA A 179 -13.79 -19.72 -17.83
C ALA A 179 -14.31 -19.47 -19.24
N GLY A 180 -14.05 -18.30 -19.81
CA GLY A 180 -14.46 -17.89 -21.16
C GLY A 180 -13.26 -17.51 -22.04
N PRO A 181 -12.18 -18.30 -22.00
CA PRO A 181 -10.77 -17.90 -22.26
C PRO A 181 -10.67 -16.63 -23.10
N ALA A 182 -10.50 -15.52 -22.40
CA ALA A 182 -10.47 -14.20 -23.02
C ALA A 182 -9.31 -14.12 -24.02
N HIS A 183 -9.56 -13.57 -25.20
CA HIS A 183 -8.52 -13.24 -26.16
C HIS A 183 -8.54 -11.73 -26.43
N ILE A 184 -7.46 -11.05 -26.07
CA ILE A 184 -7.27 -9.61 -26.24
C ILE A 184 -6.18 -9.42 -27.30
N HIS A 185 -6.42 -8.53 -28.26
CA HIS A 185 -5.46 -8.24 -29.31
C HIS A 185 -4.44 -7.22 -28.79
N VAL A 186 -3.34 -7.74 -28.26
CA VAL A 186 -2.14 -7.00 -27.84
C VAL A 186 -0.92 -7.58 -28.55
N HIS A 187 0.23 -6.92 -28.45
CA HIS A 187 1.52 -7.40 -28.94
C HIS A 187 1.79 -8.80 -28.40
N ASP A 188 2.17 -9.71 -29.30
CA ASP A 188 2.55 -11.08 -28.95
C ASP A 188 3.95 -11.08 -28.33
N ALA A 189 4.01 -11.16 -26.99
CA ALA A 189 5.24 -11.02 -26.22
C ALA A 189 5.99 -12.36 -26.05
N ALA A 190 6.12 -13.12 -27.14
CA ALA A 190 6.78 -14.43 -27.19
C ALA A 190 8.26 -14.37 -26.76
N GLU A 191 8.91 -13.22 -26.97
CA GLU A 191 10.27 -12.91 -26.53
C GLU A 191 10.46 -13.03 -25.02
N LEU A 192 9.41 -12.84 -24.19
CA LEU A 192 9.51 -12.96 -22.73
C LEU A 192 9.65 -14.43 -22.28
N LEU A 193 9.40 -15.38 -23.18
CA LEU A 193 9.40 -16.81 -22.88
C LEU A 193 10.81 -17.40 -22.98
N LEU A 194 10.98 -18.56 -22.34
CA LEU A 194 12.13 -19.44 -22.55
C LEU A 194 11.65 -20.69 -23.29
N TYR A 195 12.46 -21.15 -24.24
CA TYR A 195 12.13 -22.28 -25.10
C TYR A 195 13.02 -23.49 -24.80
N ASN A 196 12.45 -24.68 -24.96
CA ASN A 196 13.19 -25.93 -24.84
C ASN A 196 13.91 -26.25 -26.17
N ARG A 197 14.64 -27.38 -26.20
CA ARG A 197 15.37 -27.83 -27.41
C ARG A 197 14.50 -28.18 -28.62
N HIS A 198 13.18 -28.27 -28.45
CA HIS A 198 12.20 -28.54 -29.50
C HIS A 198 11.43 -27.26 -29.88
N ASP A 199 11.91 -26.09 -29.45
CA ASP A 199 11.30 -24.78 -29.74
C ASP A 199 9.90 -24.61 -29.12
N GLU A 200 9.63 -25.30 -28.01
CA GLU A 200 8.38 -25.16 -27.26
C GLU A 200 8.59 -24.29 -26.01
N PRO A 201 7.63 -23.40 -25.67
CA PRO A 201 7.67 -22.64 -24.43
C PRO A 201 7.77 -23.53 -23.19
N ILE A 202 8.69 -23.22 -22.29
CA ILE A 202 8.85 -23.97 -21.05
C ILE A 202 7.77 -23.52 -20.04
N PRO A 203 6.82 -24.39 -19.66
CA PRO A 203 5.71 -23.99 -18.79
C PRO A 203 6.17 -23.63 -17.37
N PRO A 204 5.40 -22.78 -16.67
CA PRO A 204 5.64 -22.48 -15.26
C PRO A 204 5.38 -23.72 -14.41
N ARG A 205 6.10 -23.80 -13.30
CA ARG A 205 5.69 -24.66 -12.20
C ARG A 205 4.69 -23.86 -11.36
N LEU A 206 3.45 -24.33 -11.26
CA LEU A 206 2.38 -23.62 -10.52
C LEU A 206 2.38 -23.94 -9.03
N THR A 207 3.16 -24.93 -8.62
CA THR A 207 3.32 -25.34 -7.23
C THR A 207 4.72 -25.06 -6.70
N THR A 208 4.84 -24.93 -5.38
CA THR A 208 6.16 -24.85 -4.74
C THR A 208 6.95 -26.16 -4.90
N PRO A 209 8.29 -26.12 -5.06
CA PRO A 209 9.15 -27.30 -5.06
C PRO A 209 8.98 -28.18 -3.80
N GLY A 210 9.00 -29.52 -3.98
CA GLY A 210 8.92 -30.50 -2.90
C GLY A 210 7.75 -31.48 -3.03
N LEU A 211 7.76 -32.56 -2.23
CA LEU A 211 6.83 -33.70 -2.37
C LEU A 211 5.36 -33.28 -2.44
N ALA A 212 4.92 -32.40 -1.53
CA ALA A 212 3.53 -31.93 -1.50
C ALA A 212 3.17 -31.12 -2.76
N GLY A 213 4.06 -30.25 -3.22
CA GLY A 213 3.86 -29.49 -4.44
C GLY A 213 3.99 -30.33 -5.72
N ASP A 214 4.84 -31.35 -5.73
CA ASP A 214 4.97 -32.31 -6.84
C ASP A 214 3.68 -33.16 -6.97
N LEU A 215 3.17 -33.65 -5.83
CA LEU A 215 1.89 -34.36 -5.77
C LEU A 215 0.74 -33.45 -6.20
N LEU A 216 0.73 -32.18 -5.77
CA LEU A 216 -0.29 -31.22 -6.19
C LEU A 216 -0.18 -30.87 -7.67
N GLN A 217 1.03 -30.73 -8.23
CA GLN A 217 1.23 -30.48 -9.66
C GLN A 217 0.72 -31.66 -10.49
N ALA A 218 0.99 -32.90 -10.04
CA ALA A 218 0.45 -34.11 -10.65
C ALA A 218 -1.08 -34.18 -10.51
N PHE A 219 -1.62 -33.82 -9.36
CA PHE A 219 -3.06 -33.80 -9.10
C PHE A 219 -3.79 -32.70 -9.89
N ASP A 220 -3.22 -31.51 -10.01
CA ASP A 220 -3.72 -30.40 -10.82
C ASP A 220 -3.78 -30.83 -12.30
N THR A 221 -2.77 -31.56 -12.78
CA THR A 221 -2.79 -32.22 -14.10
C THR A 221 -3.97 -33.21 -14.25
N SER A 222 -4.32 -33.92 -13.18
CA SER A 222 -5.47 -34.84 -13.17
C SER A 222 -6.84 -34.13 -13.06
N ILE A 223 -6.94 -33.01 -12.34
CA ILE A 223 -8.14 -32.14 -12.32
C ILE A 223 -8.36 -31.52 -13.70
N ARG A 224 -7.29 -31.07 -14.38
CA ARG A 224 -7.36 -30.59 -15.77
C ARG A 224 -7.95 -31.66 -16.70
N LEU A 225 -7.61 -32.93 -16.48
CA LEU A 225 -8.24 -34.05 -17.19
C LEU A 225 -9.73 -34.23 -16.81
N ALA A 226 -10.08 -34.04 -15.54
CA ALA A 226 -11.44 -34.14 -15.02
C ALA A 226 -12.34 -32.95 -15.42
N HIS A 227 -11.80 -31.78 -15.79
CA HIS A 227 -12.56 -30.67 -16.38
C HIS A 227 -13.24 -31.03 -17.72
N LYS A 228 -12.86 -32.17 -18.33
CA LYS A 228 -13.55 -32.76 -19.48
C LYS A 228 -14.88 -33.46 -19.10
N LEU A 229 -15.19 -33.62 -17.81
CA LEU A 229 -16.47 -34.17 -17.34
C LEU A 229 -17.52 -33.05 -17.18
N PRO A 230 -18.71 -33.17 -17.78
CA PRO A 230 -19.68 -32.09 -17.81
C PRO A 230 -20.41 -31.94 -16.46
N ARG A 231 -19.90 -31.08 -15.56
CA ARG A 231 -20.66 -30.57 -14.39
C ARG A 231 -21.47 -29.31 -14.72
N GLY A 232 -22.11 -29.30 -15.89
CA GLY A 232 -22.63 -28.09 -16.53
C GLY A 232 -23.48 -27.20 -15.60
N ALA A 233 -24.39 -27.76 -14.81
CA ALA A 233 -25.25 -26.97 -13.92
C ALA A 233 -24.50 -26.37 -12.72
N VAL A 234 -23.62 -27.15 -12.06
CA VAL A 234 -22.85 -26.69 -10.90
C VAL A 234 -21.84 -25.63 -11.32
N ARG A 235 -21.11 -25.87 -12.42
CA ARG A 235 -20.17 -24.90 -12.99
C ARG A 235 -20.88 -23.60 -13.40
N ARG A 236 -22.04 -23.69 -14.08
CA ARG A 236 -22.83 -22.49 -14.42
C ARG A 236 -23.29 -21.72 -13.17
N ARG A 237 -23.73 -22.42 -12.12
CA ARG A 237 -24.15 -21.79 -10.86
C ARG A 237 -22.98 -21.09 -10.16
N ALA A 238 -21.82 -21.74 -10.12
CA ALA A 238 -20.59 -21.17 -9.58
C ALA A 238 -20.15 -19.92 -10.35
N LEU A 239 -20.08 -19.99 -11.68
CA LEU A 239 -19.75 -18.85 -12.55
C LEU A 239 -20.77 -17.70 -12.38
N THR A 240 -22.06 -18.02 -12.25
CA THR A 240 -23.11 -17.03 -11.97
C THR A 240 -22.86 -16.34 -10.62
N ARG A 241 -22.45 -17.10 -9.59
CA ARG A 241 -22.12 -16.54 -8.27
C ARG A 241 -20.85 -15.69 -8.30
N ALA A 242 -19.80 -16.14 -8.97
CA ALA A 242 -18.57 -15.37 -9.16
C ALA A 242 -18.85 -14.06 -9.92
N ARG A 243 -19.64 -14.11 -10.99
CA ARG A 243 -20.08 -12.93 -11.74
C ARG A 243 -20.85 -11.94 -10.86
N ARG A 244 -21.87 -12.41 -10.14
CA ARG A 244 -22.64 -11.56 -9.22
C ARG A 244 -21.73 -10.92 -8.18
N TRP A 245 -20.73 -11.63 -7.71
CA TRP A 245 -19.80 -11.08 -6.74
C TRP A 245 -19.02 -9.88 -7.30
N ILE A 246 -18.52 -9.97 -8.54
CA ILE A 246 -17.90 -8.79 -9.18
C ILE A 246 -18.94 -7.68 -9.31
N GLU A 247 -20.13 -7.97 -9.82
CA GLU A 247 -21.18 -6.96 -10.02
C GLU A 247 -21.55 -6.24 -8.70
N ASP A 248 -21.67 -7.00 -7.59
CA ASP A 248 -22.06 -6.51 -6.27
C ASP A 248 -20.90 -5.81 -5.52
N SER A 249 -19.64 -6.05 -5.92
CA SER A 249 -18.45 -5.48 -5.26
C SER A 249 -18.01 -4.13 -5.84
N GLN A 250 -18.71 -3.60 -6.86
CA GLN A 250 -18.37 -2.29 -7.40
C GLN A 250 -18.73 -1.20 -6.38
N GLN A 251 -17.73 -0.42 -5.97
CA GLN A 251 -17.90 0.58 -4.90
C GLN A 251 -18.53 1.88 -5.43
N ALA A 252 -18.85 2.83 -4.54
CA ALA A 252 -19.46 4.10 -4.92
C ALA A 252 -18.56 4.93 -5.85
N HIS A 253 -17.24 4.92 -5.62
CA HIS A 253 -16.25 5.51 -6.53
C HIS A 253 -16.19 4.85 -7.92
N GLY A 254 -16.88 3.73 -8.16
CA GLY A 254 -17.00 3.09 -9.46
C GLY A 254 -15.95 2.01 -9.75
N GLY A 255 -14.89 1.92 -8.96
CA GLY A 255 -13.87 0.88 -9.08
C GLY A 255 -14.15 -0.33 -8.19
N TRP A 256 -13.26 -1.31 -8.29
CA TRP A 256 -13.16 -2.49 -7.43
C TRP A 256 -11.87 -2.42 -6.65
N PHE A 257 -11.94 -2.04 -5.38
CA PHE A 257 -10.82 -1.96 -4.44
C PHE A 257 -9.70 -0.97 -4.83
N SER A 258 -9.06 -1.17 -5.97
CA SER A 258 -7.93 -0.40 -6.48
C SER A 258 -7.83 -0.50 -8.02
N ALA A 259 -6.81 0.10 -8.66
CA ALA A 259 -6.68 0.11 -10.13
C ALA A 259 -6.61 -1.30 -10.75
N ARG A 260 -5.74 -2.17 -10.24
CA ARG A 260 -5.51 -3.52 -10.80
C ARG A 260 -6.77 -4.40 -10.74
N PRO A 261 -7.45 -4.60 -9.58
CA PRO A 261 -8.70 -5.36 -9.56
C PRO A 261 -9.82 -4.69 -10.36
N THR A 262 -9.79 -3.36 -10.54
CA THR A 262 -10.72 -2.66 -11.44
C THR A 262 -10.51 -3.09 -12.89
N ILE A 263 -9.27 -3.08 -13.39
CA ILE A 263 -8.94 -3.53 -14.76
C ILE A 263 -9.43 -4.97 -14.97
N TYR A 264 -9.05 -5.89 -14.09
CA TYR A 264 -9.43 -7.29 -14.23
C TYR A 264 -10.95 -7.52 -14.10
N SER A 265 -11.64 -6.76 -13.25
CA SER A 265 -13.10 -6.81 -13.15
C SER A 265 -13.77 -6.32 -14.43
N LEU A 266 -13.27 -5.24 -15.05
CA LEU A 266 -13.76 -4.74 -16.33
C LEU A 266 -13.56 -5.79 -17.44
N LEU A 267 -12.38 -6.41 -17.51
CA LEU A 267 -12.10 -7.50 -18.44
C LEU A 267 -13.05 -8.69 -18.23
N ALA A 268 -13.24 -9.12 -16.98
CA ALA A 268 -14.13 -10.23 -16.63
C ALA A 268 -15.60 -9.94 -17.00
N LEU A 269 -16.06 -8.70 -16.80
CA LEU A 269 -17.40 -8.27 -17.21
C LEU A 269 -17.54 -8.28 -18.74
N ARG A 270 -16.52 -7.80 -19.49
CA ARG A 270 -16.54 -7.84 -20.96
C ARG A 270 -16.64 -9.26 -21.50
N VAL A 271 -15.83 -10.17 -20.97
CA VAL A 271 -15.83 -11.60 -21.34
C VAL A 271 -17.15 -12.28 -20.97
N SER A 272 -17.77 -11.83 -19.87
CA SER A 272 -19.11 -12.27 -19.45
C SER A 272 -20.27 -11.66 -20.27
N GLY A 273 -19.97 -10.90 -21.33
CA GLY A 273 -20.94 -10.32 -22.27
C GLY A 273 -21.50 -8.96 -21.88
N VAL A 274 -20.96 -8.29 -20.85
CA VAL A 274 -21.37 -6.92 -20.50
C VAL A 274 -20.83 -5.95 -21.56
N ARG A 275 -21.68 -5.07 -22.09
CA ARG A 275 -21.33 -4.14 -23.16
C ARG A 275 -20.53 -2.94 -22.63
N SER A 276 -19.72 -2.32 -23.48
CA SER A 276 -18.91 -1.14 -23.12
C SER A 276 -19.76 0.08 -22.70
N ASP A 277 -21.02 0.16 -23.14
CA ASP A 277 -21.98 1.20 -22.77
C ASP A 277 -22.74 0.93 -21.46
N ASP A 278 -22.49 -0.21 -20.80
CA ASP A 278 -23.08 -0.52 -19.50
C ASP A 278 -22.59 0.46 -18.42
N PRO A 279 -23.47 0.96 -17.53
CA PRO A 279 -23.07 1.87 -16.46
C PRO A 279 -21.93 1.36 -15.59
N ARG A 280 -21.84 0.04 -15.36
CA ARG A 280 -20.75 -0.55 -14.56
C ARG A 280 -19.41 -0.43 -15.27
N MET A 281 -19.37 -0.61 -16.59
CA MET A 281 -18.16 -0.42 -17.39
C MET A 281 -17.71 1.03 -17.35
N ARG A 282 -18.63 1.98 -17.62
CA ARG A 282 -18.32 3.41 -17.60
C ARG A 282 -17.80 3.87 -16.25
N ARG A 283 -18.45 3.48 -15.15
CA ARG A 283 -18.04 3.85 -13.80
C ARG A 283 -16.66 3.31 -13.42
N GLY A 284 -16.30 2.11 -13.88
CA GLY A 284 -14.97 1.55 -13.66
C GLY A 284 -13.88 2.27 -14.45
N LEU A 285 -14.16 2.62 -15.71
CA LEU A 285 -13.26 3.46 -16.52
C LEU A 285 -13.13 4.87 -15.92
N ASP A 286 -14.22 5.47 -15.46
CA ASP A 286 -14.21 6.75 -14.75
C ASP A 286 -13.39 6.71 -13.47
N TYR A 287 -13.40 5.59 -12.74
CA TYR A 287 -12.49 5.40 -11.60
C TYR A 287 -11.03 5.41 -12.05
N LEU A 288 -10.66 4.63 -13.07
CA LEU A 288 -9.28 4.58 -13.57
C LEU A 288 -8.81 5.97 -14.02
N ARG A 289 -9.66 6.74 -14.73
CA ARG A 289 -9.40 8.14 -15.12
C ARG A 289 -9.10 9.03 -13.92
N ARG A 290 -9.96 9.02 -12.90
CA ARG A 290 -9.75 9.84 -11.68
C ARG A 290 -8.58 9.37 -10.82
N ALA A 291 -8.15 8.14 -10.99
CA ALA A 291 -7.02 7.55 -10.30
C ALA A 291 -5.67 7.78 -11.01
N ARG A 292 -5.68 8.44 -12.19
CA ARG A 292 -4.45 8.95 -12.83
C ARG A 292 -4.09 10.30 -12.23
N GLY A 293 -2.80 10.50 -11.93
CA GLY A 293 -2.33 11.76 -11.36
C GLY A 293 -0.89 12.06 -11.70
N ILE A 294 -0.50 13.31 -11.45
CA ILE A 294 0.83 13.83 -11.79
C ILE A 294 1.86 13.26 -10.81
N VAL A 295 2.99 12.83 -11.35
CA VAL A 295 4.19 12.46 -10.57
C VAL A 295 5.41 13.20 -11.12
N ALA A 296 6.32 13.57 -10.23
CA ALA A 296 7.60 14.14 -10.62
C ALA A 296 8.63 13.02 -10.76
N VAL A 297 9.36 13.04 -11.88
CA VAL A 297 10.52 12.19 -12.10
C VAL A 297 11.76 12.99 -11.74
N GLU A 298 12.59 12.45 -10.86
CA GLU A 298 13.85 13.07 -10.46
C GLU A 298 14.89 12.97 -11.58
N GLY A 299 15.55 14.11 -11.87
CA GLY A 299 16.57 14.28 -12.90
C GLY A 299 17.28 15.63 -12.70
N SER A 300 18.19 16.03 -13.58
CA SER A 300 18.85 17.35 -13.50
C SER A 300 17.85 18.51 -13.59
N GLU A 301 16.76 18.30 -14.32
CA GLU A 301 15.53 19.08 -14.19
C GLU A 301 14.35 18.13 -13.96
N PRO A 302 13.48 18.39 -12.96
CA PRO A 302 12.35 17.51 -12.68
C PRO A 302 11.33 17.55 -13.82
N VAL A 303 11.01 16.37 -14.37
CA VAL A 303 10.00 16.23 -15.43
C VAL A 303 8.69 15.76 -14.82
N LEU A 304 7.59 16.43 -15.17
CA LEU A 304 6.25 16.04 -14.75
C LEU A 304 5.70 15.01 -15.72
N THR A 305 5.18 13.92 -15.19
CA THR A 305 4.59 12.83 -15.95
C THR A 305 3.29 12.33 -15.31
N LEU A 306 2.64 11.34 -15.91
CA LEU A 306 1.38 10.77 -15.43
C LEU A 306 1.61 9.34 -14.94
N ALA A 307 1.05 8.97 -13.80
CA ALA A 307 1.04 7.60 -13.32
C ALA A 307 -0.37 7.15 -12.94
N GLN A 308 -0.62 5.84 -12.99
CA GLN A 308 -1.84 5.23 -12.47
C GLN A 308 -1.68 4.95 -10.97
N GLY A 309 -2.53 5.54 -10.12
CA GLY A 309 -2.52 5.37 -8.67
C GLY A 309 -3.89 5.04 -8.10
N LEU A 310 -4.19 5.60 -6.92
CA LEU A 310 -5.55 5.73 -6.38
C LEU A 310 -6.21 7.02 -6.86
N THR A 311 -7.51 7.18 -6.62
CA THR A 311 -8.14 8.50 -6.76
C THR A 311 -7.37 9.51 -5.91
N GLY A 312 -7.18 10.72 -6.45
CA GLY A 312 -6.18 11.68 -6.01
C GLY A 312 -6.27 12.21 -4.57
N HIS A 313 -7.12 11.63 -3.71
CA HIS A 313 -7.23 12.02 -2.31
C HIS A 313 -7.34 10.85 -1.31
N PRO A 314 -6.31 9.99 -1.18
CA PRO A 314 -6.32 9.00 -0.10
C PRO A 314 -6.34 9.69 1.28
N LEU A 315 -7.19 9.18 2.16
CA LEU A 315 -7.64 9.88 3.37
C LEU A 315 -6.56 9.98 4.45
N ALA A 316 -5.62 9.03 4.50
CA ALA A 316 -4.50 9.08 5.44
C ALA A 316 -3.55 10.24 5.13
N GLU A 317 -3.29 10.48 3.84
CA GLU A 317 -2.47 11.56 3.32
C GLU A 317 -3.20 12.90 3.47
N LEU A 318 -4.51 12.95 3.20
CA LEU A 318 -5.35 14.12 3.48
C LEU A 318 -5.28 14.51 4.97
N ALA A 319 -5.40 13.52 5.88
CA ALA A 319 -5.36 13.74 7.32
C ALA A 319 -3.99 14.23 7.81
N SER A 320 -2.92 13.55 7.41
CA SER A 320 -1.55 13.88 7.85
C SER A 320 -1.04 15.19 7.24
N LEU A 321 -1.18 15.39 5.93
CA LEU A 321 -0.75 16.61 5.23
C LEU A 321 -1.61 17.81 5.62
N GLY A 322 -2.92 17.62 5.79
CA GLY A 322 -3.83 18.68 6.24
C GLY A 322 -3.50 19.18 7.65
N GLY A 323 -3.04 18.29 8.54
CA GLY A 323 -2.51 18.67 9.84
C GLY A 323 -1.18 19.42 9.75
N ALA A 324 -0.22 18.88 9.00
CA ALA A 324 1.12 19.48 8.87
C ALA A 324 1.13 20.83 8.13
N ALA A 325 0.20 21.03 7.19
CA ALA A 325 0.07 22.28 6.42
C ALA A 325 -0.66 23.41 7.17
N GLY A 326 -1.14 23.13 8.40
CA GLY A 326 -1.81 24.09 9.27
C GLY A 326 -1.06 25.40 9.49
N ARG A 327 -1.75 26.42 10.04
CA ARG A 327 -1.10 27.69 10.38
C ARG A 327 -0.39 27.62 11.72
N GLU A 328 -1.10 27.17 12.74
CA GLU A 328 -0.58 27.03 14.09
C GLU A 328 -0.37 25.57 14.51
N PRO A 329 0.50 25.30 15.49
CA PRO A 329 0.71 23.96 16.02
C PRO A 329 -0.57 23.31 16.57
N GLY A 330 -1.08 22.28 15.88
CA GLY A 330 -2.31 21.58 16.29
C GLY A 330 -3.58 22.10 15.63
N GLU A 331 -3.47 23.07 14.72
CA GLU A 331 -4.55 23.44 13.80
C GLU A 331 -4.37 22.71 12.46
N ALA A 332 -5.41 22.04 11.97
CA ALA A 332 -5.43 21.53 10.60
C ALA A 332 -5.87 22.63 9.62
N VAL A 333 -5.58 22.46 8.32
CA VAL A 333 -6.16 23.31 7.29
C VAL A 333 -7.70 23.30 7.39
N ALA A 334 -8.32 24.46 7.22
CA ALA A 334 -9.78 24.61 7.30
C ALA A 334 -10.52 23.61 6.38
N GLY A 335 -11.58 22.98 6.89
CA GLY A 335 -12.38 22.02 6.16
C GLY A 335 -11.84 20.59 6.17
N VAL A 336 -10.62 20.34 6.65
CA VAL A 336 -10.04 18.98 6.69
C VAL A 336 -10.85 18.07 7.61
N HIS A 337 -11.12 18.52 8.84
CA HIS A 337 -11.85 17.70 9.79
C HIS A 337 -13.28 17.41 9.34
N GLU A 338 -13.94 18.38 8.71
CA GLU A 338 -15.28 18.22 8.13
C GLU A 338 -15.28 17.19 7.00
N ARG A 339 -14.29 17.24 6.09
CA ARG A 339 -14.13 16.24 5.02
C ARG A 339 -13.87 14.84 5.58
N LEU A 340 -13.00 14.72 6.57
CA LEU A 340 -12.71 13.44 7.22
C LEU A 340 -13.97 12.88 7.92
N LEU A 341 -14.71 13.72 8.66
CA LEU A 341 -15.97 13.29 9.28
C LEU A 341 -17.03 12.87 8.24
N ALA A 342 -17.12 13.57 7.11
CA ALA A 342 -18.04 13.24 6.04
C ALA A 342 -17.70 11.91 5.36
N ALA A 343 -16.43 11.50 5.39
CA ALA A 343 -15.94 10.25 4.81
C ALA A 343 -15.97 9.05 5.78
N GLU A 344 -16.49 9.23 7.01
CA GLU A 344 -16.65 8.10 7.93
C GLU A 344 -17.66 7.08 7.37
N ILE A 345 -17.29 5.80 7.41
CA ILE A 345 -18.14 4.74 6.89
C ILE A 345 -19.41 4.60 7.75
N ALA A 346 -20.54 4.99 7.19
CA ALA A 346 -21.83 4.94 7.88
C ALA A 346 -22.64 3.67 7.61
N ARG A 347 -22.25 2.87 6.61
CA ARG A 347 -22.99 1.69 6.16
C ARG A 347 -22.37 0.40 6.68
N PRO A 348 -23.16 -0.68 6.80
CA PRO A 348 -22.60 -1.98 7.09
C PRO A 348 -21.71 -2.51 5.97
N GLY A 349 -20.68 -3.27 6.31
CA GLY A 349 -19.78 -3.83 5.31
C GLY A 349 -19.16 -5.18 5.67
N PRO A 350 -18.32 -5.73 4.77
CA PRO A 350 -17.74 -7.06 4.86
C PRO A 350 -17.05 -7.42 6.18
N TRP A 351 -16.36 -6.48 6.82
CA TRP A 351 -15.65 -6.72 8.09
C TRP A 351 -16.61 -7.16 9.20
N GLN A 352 -17.85 -6.67 9.20
CA GLN A 352 -18.86 -7.04 10.19
C GLN A 352 -19.39 -8.47 10.04
N ARG A 353 -19.12 -9.13 8.91
CA ARG A 353 -19.41 -10.57 8.78
C ARG A 353 -18.44 -11.44 9.58
N ARG A 354 -17.27 -10.90 9.95
CA ARG A 354 -16.20 -11.60 10.67
C ARG A 354 -15.92 -11.03 12.06
N ALA A 355 -16.42 -9.83 12.35
CA ALA A 355 -16.23 -9.13 13.61
C ALA A 355 -17.56 -8.53 14.08
N ASP A 356 -17.85 -8.62 15.38
CA ASP A 356 -18.93 -7.86 15.99
C ASP A 356 -18.45 -6.40 16.18
N ALA A 357 -18.63 -5.60 15.13
CA ALA A 357 -18.16 -4.22 15.05
C ALA A 357 -19.30 -3.30 14.63
N PRO A 358 -19.36 -2.06 15.11
CA PRO A 358 -20.29 -1.07 14.55
C PRO A 358 -19.86 -0.65 13.14
N SER A 359 -20.76 0.06 12.43
CA SER A 359 -20.34 0.88 11.29
C SER A 359 -19.56 2.09 11.81
N GLY A 360 -18.43 2.38 11.17
CA GLY A 360 -17.54 3.47 11.52
C GLY A 360 -16.14 3.20 10.97
N GLY A 361 -15.20 4.08 11.31
CA GLY A 361 -13.86 4.03 10.73
C GLY A 361 -13.84 4.59 9.31
N TRP A 362 -12.70 4.42 8.63
CA TRP A 362 -12.45 5.00 7.31
C TRP A 362 -11.83 3.99 6.38
N SER A 363 -12.22 4.08 5.10
CA SER A 363 -11.56 3.42 3.98
C SER A 363 -10.35 4.23 3.53
N VAL A 364 -9.58 3.70 2.59
CA VAL A 364 -8.44 4.42 2.00
C VAL A 364 -8.91 5.64 1.19
N GLU A 365 -9.94 5.45 0.37
CA GLU A 365 -10.56 6.48 -0.46
C GLU A 365 -11.94 6.81 0.12
N ALA A 366 -12.37 8.07 0.11
CA ALA A 366 -13.61 8.51 0.76
C ALA A 366 -14.87 7.74 0.33
N ASP A 367 -14.93 7.35 -0.94
CA ASP A 367 -16.08 6.67 -1.55
C ASP A 367 -15.91 5.13 -1.63
N ALA A 368 -14.90 4.58 -0.94
CA ALA A 368 -14.61 3.14 -0.87
C ALA A 368 -15.25 2.47 0.37
N GLU A 369 -16.55 2.74 0.58
CA GLU A 369 -17.29 2.35 1.78
C GLU A 369 -17.32 0.84 2.09
N ALA A 370 -16.98 -0.03 1.13
CA ALA A 370 -17.01 -1.48 1.32
C ALA A 370 -15.75 -2.03 2.01
N HIS A 371 -14.68 -1.24 2.14
CA HIS A 371 -13.40 -1.71 2.69
C HIS A 371 -12.85 -0.75 3.74
N LEU A 372 -13.17 -1.04 5.01
CA LEU A 372 -12.53 -0.44 6.17
C LEU A 372 -11.01 -0.60 6.09
N ASP A 373 -10.24 0.45 6.36
CA ASP A 373 -8.78 0.38 6.52
C ASP A 373 -8.38 0.89 7.91
N LEU A 374 -7.91 0.00 8.78
CA LEU A 374 -7.50 0.39 10.13
C LEU A 374 -6.31 1.36 10.13
N ARG A 375 -5.42 1.29 9.13
CA ARG A 375 -4.30 2.23 9.02
C ARG A 375 -4.82 3.65 8.77
N THR A 376 -5.68 3.83 7.76
CA THR A 376 -6.32 5.11 7.49
C THR A 376 -7.17 5.56 8.66
N THR A 377 -7.90 4.65 9.30
CA THR A 377 -8.67 4.95 10.52
C THR A 377 -7.77 5.54 11.59
N CYS A 378 -6.62 4.93 11.89
CA CYS A 378 -5.67 5.46 12.86
C CYS A 378 -5.11 6.84 12.46
N SER A 379 -4.79 7.05 11.18
CA SER A 379 -4.33 8.36 10.67
C SER A 379 -5.38 9.46 10.85
N VAL A 380 -6.66 9.14 10.60
CA VAL A 380 -7.77 10.08 10.80
C VAL A 380 -8.00 10.38 12.29
N LEU A 381 -7.94 9.36 13.16
CA LEU A 381 -7.99 9.57 14.61
C LEU A 381 -6.85 10.47 15.10
N HIS A 382 -5.66 10.27 14.55
CA HIS A 382 -4.51 11.10 14.86
C HIS A 382 -4.74 12.56 14.49
N ALA A 383 -5.33 12.84 13.31
CA ALA A 383 -5.65 14.19 12.88
C ALA A 383 -6.70 14.87 13.77
N PHE A 384 -7.66 14.13 14.32
CA PHE A 384 -8.67 14.69 15.24
C PHE A 384 -8.14 15.02 16.64
N ARG A 385 -6.87 14.75 16.97
CA ARG A 385 -6.29 15.09 18.27
C ARG A 385 -6.38 16.60 18.51
N GLY A 386 -6.89 16.97 19.69
CA GLY A 386 -7.14 18.38 20.05
C GLY A 386 -8.51 18.91 19.63
N THR A 387 -9.22 18.25 18.72
CA THR A 387 -10.56 18.68 18.26
C THR A 387 -11.67 17.94 19.01
N ARG A 388 -12.42 18.65 19.85
CA ARG A 388 -13.42 18.05 20.75
C ARG A 388 -14.85 18.56 20.50
N THR A 389 -15.37 18.33 19.28
CA THR A 389 -16.81 18.49 19.00
C THR A 389 -17.58 17.25 19.43
N SER A 390 -18.92 17.34 19.50
CA SER A 390 -19.77 16.16 19.75
C SER A 390 -19.63 15.12 18.63
N ALA A 391 -19.54 15.58 17.37
CA ALA A 391 -19.37 14.74 16.21
C ALA A 391 -18.03 13.99 16.23
N THR A 392 -16.91 14.69 16.48
CA THR A 392 -15.60 14.02 16.57
C THR A 392 -15.58 13.03 17.71
N ARG A 393 -16.08 13.37 18.91
CA ARG A 393 -16.15 12.42 20.03
C ARG A 393 -16.94 11.15 19.70
N ALA A 394 -18.08 11.27 19.02
CA ALA A 394 -18.88 10.11 18.63
C ALA A 394 -18.15 9.22 17.62
N SER A 395 -17.49 9.85 16.64
CA SER A 395 -16.68 9.19 15.62
C SER A 395 -15.47 8.45 16.21
N LEU A 396 -14.71 9.13 17.09
CA LEU A 396 -13.57 8.54 17.81
C LEU A 396 -13.99 7.29 18.61
N ARG A 397 -15.17 7.32 19.25
CA ARG A 397 -15.70 6.17 20.00
C ARG A 397 -16.01 4.98 19.10
N ARG A 398 -16.73 5.21 17.99
CA ARG A 398 -17.03 4.14 17.03
C ARG A 398 -15.76 3.55 16.43
N ALA A 399 -14.80 4.39 16.07
CA ALA A 399 -13.51 3.93 15.55
C ALA A 399 -12.72 3.08 16.56
N ALA A 400 -12.77 3.41 17.86
CA ALA A 400 -12.19 2.55 18.90
C ALA A 400 -12.88 1.19 18.97
N GLU A 401 -14.21 1.16 18.94
CA GLU A 401 -15.00 -0.07 18.94
C GLU A 401 -14.67 -0.93 17.70
N VAL A 402 -14.55 -0.31 16.52
CA VAL A 402 -14.10 -0.97 15.29
C VAL A 402 -12.68 -1.54 15.44
N MET A 403 -11.70 -0.73 15.86
CA MET A 403 -10.30 -1.19 16.02
C MET A 403 -10.23 -2.41 16.96
N LEU A 404 -10.90 -2.36 18.11
CA LEU A 404 -10.91 -3.46 19.08
C LEU A 404 -11.58 -4.72 18.52
N ALA A 405 -12.66 -4.57 17.76
CA ALA A 405 -13.36 -5.70 17.15
C ALA A 405 -12.50 -6.39 16.08
N MET A 406 -11.60 -5.66 15.43
CA MET A 406 -10.71 -6.15 14.37
C MET A 406 -9.46 -6.88 14.88
N GLN A 407 -9.38 -7.16 16.18
CA GLN A 407 -8.28 -7.94 16.75
C GLN A 407 -8.29 -9.39 16.25
N GLU A 408 -7.12 -9.87 15.82
CA GLU A 408 -6.89 -11.24 15.42
C GLU A 408 -6.73 -12.17 16.64
N PRO A 409 -6.96 -13.49 16.47
CA PRO A 409 -6.81 -14.45 17.57
C PRO A 409 -5.43 -14.46 18.25
N ASP A 410 -4.37 -14.11 17.52
CA ASP A 410 -2.99 -14.03 18.05
C ASP A 410 -2.69 -12.73 18.82
N GLY A 411 -3.64 -11.79 18.87
CA GLY A 411 -3.50 -10.51 19.57
C GLY A 411 -3.12 -9.33 18.68
N SER A 412 -2.64 -9.57 17.46
CA SER A 412 -2.41 -8.51 16.46
C SER A 412 -3.73 -7.93 15.93
N PHE A 413 -3.67 -6.97 15.00
CA PHE A 413 -4.86 -6.40 14.35
C PHE A 413 -4.88 -6.64 12.85
N ALA A 414 -6.07 -6.95 12.33
CA ALA A 414 -6.34 -7.00 10.89
C ALA A 414 -6.44 -5.59 10.30
N ARG A 415 -6.08 -5.41 9.04
CA ARG A 415 -6.17 -4.13 8.33
C ARG A 415 -7.58 -3.88 7.79
N PHE A 416 -8.18 -4.84 7.09
CA PHE A 416 -9.49 -4.70 6.45
C PHE A 416 -10.55 -5.66 7.00
N GLU A 417 -10.24 -6.95 7.12
CA GLU A 417 -11.15 -8.02 7.58
C GLU A 417 -10.41 -9.00 8.51
N ARG A 418 -11.02 -9.44 9.62
CA ARG A 418 -10.40 -10.49 10.48
C ARG A 418 -10.14 -11.78 9.71
N GLY A 419 -9.02 -12.44 10.00
CA GLY A 419 -8.58 -13.66 9.33
C GLY A 419 -8.07 -13.43 7.90
N GLU A 420 -7.68 -12.20 7.54
CA GLU A 420 -7.04 -11.91 6.26
C GLU A 420 -5.51 -12.09 6.27
N ALA A 421 -4.91 -12.11 7.47
CA ALA A 421 -3.47 -12.32 7.67
C ALA A 421 -3.08 -13.82 7.56
N ASP A 422 -4.04 -14.72 7.78
CA ASP A 422 -3.84 -16.16 7.73
C ASP A 422 -5.03 -16.84 7.05
N VAL A 423 -4.99 -16.91 5.72
CA VAL A 423 -6.07 -17.53 4.93
C VAL A 423 -5.72 -18.99 4.64
N PRO A 424 -6.60 -19.97 4.95
CA PRO A 424 -6.28 -21.38 4.76
C PRO A 424 -5.86 -21.77 3.33
N LEU A 425 -6.36 -21.05 2.33
CA LEU A 425 -6.03 -21.27 0.93
C LEU A 425 -4.57 -20.92 0.58
N SER A 426 -3.92 -20.01 1.32
CA SER A 426 -2.52 -19.65 1.12
C SER A 426 -1.54 -20.74 1.55
N HIS A 427 -1.98 -21.72 2.35
CA HIS A 427 -1.14 -22.84 2.81
C HIS A 427 -1.08 -23.98 1.80
N LEU A 428 -1.88 -23.93 0.74
CA LEU A 428 -1.72 -24.86 -0.36
C LEU A 428 -0.38 -24.58 -1.04
N PRO A 429 0.35 -25.61 -1.52
CA PRO A 429 1.65 -25.46 -2.12
C PRO A 429 1.56 -24.87 -3.54
N TRP A 430 0.88 -23.74 -3.71
CA TRP A 430 0.84 -22.93 -4.92
C TRP A 430 1.96 -21.91 -4.91
N ARG A 431 2.46 -21.58 -6.09
CA ARG A 431 3.60 -20.68 -6.25
C ARG A 431 3.33 -19.25 -5.77
N ASP A 432 2.12 -18.74 -6.01
CA ASP A 432 1.71 -17.36 -5.68
C ASP A 432 0.69 -17.34 -4.53
N ALA A 433 0.73 -18.35 -3.65
CA ALA A 433 -0.24 -18.49 -2.57
C ALA A 433 -0.14 -17.35 -1.54
N ASP A 434 1.04 -16.75 -1.41
CA ASP A 434 1.34 -15.58 -0.58
C ASP A 434 0.52 -14.35 -1.00
N GLN A 435 0.18 -14.21 -2.27
CA GLN A 435 -0.65 -13.12 -2.80
C GLN A 435 -2.13 -13.23 -2.36
N LEU A 436 -2.54 -14.35 -1.76
CA LEU A 436 -3.89 -14.56 -1.25
C LEU A 436 -4.12 -13.89 0.12
N ASN A 437 -3.04 -13.63 0.85
CA ASN A 437 -3.03 -12.97 2.16
C ASN A 437 -2.67 -11.50 2.01
N LEU A 438 -2.98 -10.72 3.05
CA LEU A 438 -2.41 -9.39 3.18
C LEU A 438 -1.09 -9.47 3.97
N GLY A 439 0.01 -9.72 3.26
CA GLY A 439 1.34 -9.89 3.84
C GLY A 439 1.54 -11.27 4.48
N ALA A 440 2.78 -11.53 4.88
CA ALA A 440 3.14 -12.74 5.65
C ALA A 440 2.85 -12.52 7.15
N PRO A 441 2.66 -13.59 7.94
CA PRO A 441 2.52 -13.47 9.39
C PRO A 441 3.64 -12.67 10.07
N GLU A 442 4.87 -12.79 9.54
CA GLU A 442 6.08 -12.08 9.95
C GLU A 442 6.32 -10.70 9.29
N ASP A 443 5.39 -10.19 8.49
CA ASP A 443 5.53 -8.89 7.82
C ASP A 443 5.61 -7.72 8.83
N GLU A 444 6.62 -6.86 8.67
CA GLU A 444 6.74 -5.60 9.43
C GLU A 444 5.49 -4.73 9.30
N GLY A 445 4.76 -4.82 8.17
CA GLY A 445 3.50 -4.13 7.98
C GLY A 445 2.47 -4.42 9.08
N ARG A 446 2.42 -5.66 9.56
CA ARG A 446 1.53 -6.12 10.64
C ARG A 446 2.00 -5.64 12.02
N VAL A 447 3.32 -5.63 12.25
CA VAL A 447 3.95 -5.06 13.45
C VAL A 447 3.62 -3.58 13.56
N VAL A 448 3.86 -2.83 12.48
CA VAL A 448 3.58 -1.39 12.40
C VAL A 448 2.09 -1.10 12.60
N LEU A 449 1.19 -1.84 11.94
CA LEU A 449 -0.25 -1.65 12.13
C LEU A 449 -0.66 -1.87 13.59
N THR A 450 -0.22 -2.97 14.19
CA THR A 450 -0.53 -3.30 15.59
C THR A 450 0.00 -2.23 16.55
N ALA A 451 1.23 -1.74 16.33
CA ALA A 451 1.82 -0.65 17.12
C ALA A 451 1.03 0.66 16.98
N ILE A 452 0.62 1.03 15.77
CA ILE A 452 -0.18 2.24 15.53
C ILE A 452 -1.56 2.13 16.20
N VAL A 453 -2.24 0.98 16.08
CA VAL A 453 -3.54 0.75 16.74
C VAL A 453 -3.41 0.87 18.26
N LEU A 454 -2.40 0.23 18.86
CA LEU A 454 -2.12 0.34 20.29
C LEU A 454 -1.89 1.80 20.73
N ARG A 455 -1.14 2.57 19.94
CA ARG A 455 -0.84 3.98 20.19
C ARG A 455 -2.10 4.85 20.10
N GLU A 456 -2.97 4.64 19.13
CA GLU A 456 -4.22 5.42 19.02
C GLU A 456 -5.23 5.02 20.10
N LEU A 457 -5.34 3.73 20.43
CA LEU A 457 -6.18 3.25 21.53
C LEU A 457 -5.73 3.85 22.89
N ALA A 458 -4.41 3.97 23.13
CA ALA A 458 -3.85 4.66 24.29
C ALA A 458 -4.32 6.12 24.41
N VAL A 459 -4.43 6.84 23.30
CA VAL A 459 -4.91 8.23 23.29
C VAL A 459 -6.40 8.32 23.60
N LEU A 460 -7.16 7.30 23.24
CA LEU A 460 -8.59 7.18 23.58
C LEU A 460 -8.84 6.64 24.98
N GLY A 461 -7.78 6.36 25.76
CA GLY A 461 -7.87 5.94 27.16
C GLY A 461 -7.84 4.43 27.39
N TRP A 462 -7.65 3.62 26.35
CA TRP A 462 -7.46 2.18 26.49
C TRP A 462 -6.04 1.88 26.95
N ARG A 463 -5.93 1.10 28.02
CA ARG A 463 -4.67 0.78 28.68
C ARG A 463 -4.47 -0.72 28.78
N ARG A 464 -3.26 -1.14 29.17
CA ARG A 464 -2.84 -2.54 29.23
C ARG A 464 -3.65 -3.39 30.21
N GLU A 465 -4.39 -2.77 31.13
CA GLU A 465 -5.33 -3.46 32.01
C GLU A 465 -6.52 -4.08 31.26
N ASP A 466 -6.81 -3.62 30.03
CA ASP A 466 -7.74 -4.32 29.14
C ASP A 466 -7.07 -5.53 28.48
N ASP A 467 -7.69 -6.71 28.61
CA ASP A 467 -7.16 -7.97 28.08
C ASP A 467 -6.82 -7.92 26.58
N ARG A 468 -7.54 -7.13 25.78
CA ARG A 468 -7.25 -6.99 24.34
C ARG A 468 -5.95 -6.24 24.13
N ILE A 469 -5.73 -5.16 24.88
CA ILE A 469 -4.50 -4.37 24.82
C ILE A 469 -3.32 -5.21 25.33
N ALA A 470 -3.51 -5.94 26.44
CA ALA A 470 -2.50 -6.85 26.98
C ALA A 470 -2.04 -7.90 25.96
N ARG A 471 -2.99 -8.54 25.24
CA ARG A 471 -2.66 -9.52 24.19
C ARG A 471 -1.90 -8.91 23.03
N ALA A 472 -2.27 -7.70 22.59
CA ALA A 472 -1.56 -7.01 21.52
C ALA A 472 -0.13 -6.62 21.93
N CYS A 473 0.08 -6.17 23.17
CA CYS A 473 1.41 -5.94 23.72
C CYS A 473 2.23 -7.24 23.79
N ALA A 474 1.65 -8.34 24.28
CA ALA A 474 2.31 -9.65 24.34
C ALA A 474 2.69 -10.17 22.94
N TRP A 475 1.85 -9.93 21.93
CA TRP A 475 2.16 -10.26 20.55
C TRP A 475 3.36 -9.45 20.02
N LEU A 476 3.44 -8.14 20.30
CA LEU A 476 4.61 -7.33 19.93
C LEU A 476 5.88 -7.78 20.65
N GLU A 477 5.79 -8.20 21.90
CA GLU A 477 6.90 -8.78 22.66
C GLU A 477 7.45 -10.04 21.97
N GLN A 478 6.55 -10.94 21.57
CA GLN A 478 6.91 -12.16 20.85
C GLN A 478 7.51 -11.85 19.47
N ALA A 479 6.89 -10.97 18.69
CA ALA A 479 7.39 -10.57 17.37
C ALA A 479 8.79 -9.95 17.47
N HIS A 480 9.04 -9.12 18.50
CA HIS A 480 10.36 -8.56 18.77
C HIS A 480 11.38 -9.65 19.13
N ALA A 481 11.01 -10.60 19.99
CA ALA A 481 11.90 -11.68 20.40
C ALA A 481 12.34 -12.55 19.21
N GLU A 482 11.44 -12.83 18.26
CA GLU A 482 11.73 -13.66 17.10
C GLU A 482 12.57 -12.93 16.05
N ARG A 483 12.20 -11.69 15.69
CA ARG A 483 12.77 -11.01 14.50
C ARG A 483 13.04 -9.52 14.70
N GLY A 484 12.94 -8.99 15.93
CA GLY A 484 13.09 -7.57 16.24
C GLY A 484 14.39 -6.94 15.74
N HIS A 485 15.47 -7.71 15.72
CA HIS A 485 16.78 -7.27 15.23
C HIS A 485 16.81 -6.94 13.72
N LEU A 486 15.90 -7.52 12.93
CA LEU A 486 15.80 -7.31 11.47
C LEU A 486 14.92 -6.12 11.09
N TRP A 487 14.09 -5.63 12.01
CA TRP A 487 13.11 -4.58 11.72
C TRP A 487 13.76 -3.32 11.15
N SER A 488 13.08 -2.57 10.30
CA SER A 488 13.55 -1.24 9.86
C SER A 488 13.58 -0.21 11.00
N VAL A 489 14.27 0.93 10.81
CA VAL A 489 14.22 2.05 11.77
C VAL A 489 12.78 2.53 11.98
N ALA A 490 11.99 2.60 10.91
CA ALA A 490 10.59 3.02 10.96
C ALA A 490 9.75 2.09 11.84
N THR A 491 9.91 0.77 11.70
CA THR A 491 9.19 -0.22 12.51
C THR A 491 9.59 -0.15 13.98
N VAL A 492 10.90 -0.08 14.28
CA VAL A 492 11.37 0.07 15.67
C VAL A 492 10.83 1.38 16.27
N ALA A 493 10.84 2.48 15.53
CA ALA A 493 10.31 3.76 15.99
C ALA A 493 8.81 3.68 16.35
N GLU A 494 7.99 3.02 15.53
CA GLU A 494 6.56 2.82 15.84
C GLU A 494 6.34 1.94 17.07
N VAL A 495 7.12 0.87 17.25
CA VAL A 495 7.03 0.00 18.44
C VAL A 495 7.49 0.75 19.70
N VAL A 496 8.52 1.59 19.61
CA VAL A 496 8.92 2.48 20.71
C VAL A 496 7.78 3.43 21.09
N ARG A 497 7.13 4.08 20.12
CA ARG A 497 5.99 4.98 20.39
C ARG A 497 4.80 4.24 21.02
N ALA A 498 4.49 3.03 20.54
CA ALA A 498 3.39 2.22 21.07
C ALA A 498 3.69 1.76 22.50
N SER A 499 4.91 1.26 22.75
CA SER A 499 5.33 0.81 24.07
C SER A 499 5.48 1.96 25.06
N ALA A 500 5.91 3.15 24.64
CA ALA A 500 5.91 4.34 25.48
C ALA A 500 4.48 4.76 25.90
N ALA A 501 3.48 4.52 25.05
CA ALA A 501 2.08 4.85 25.33
C ALA A 501 1.33 3.81 26.17
N GLN A 502 1.78 2.54 26.18
CA GLN A 502 1.08 1.42 26.80
C GLN A 502 1.86 0.72 27.94
N CYS A 503 3.17 0.91 28.01
CA CYS A 503 4.03 0.23 28.97
C CYS A 503 4.70 1.21 29.93
N VAL A 504 5.02 0.70 31.13
CA VAL A 504 5.86 1.40 32.10
C VAL A 504 7.29 1.62 31.54
N PRO A 505 8.03 2.64 32.02
CA PRO A 505 9.35 2.99 31.46
C PRO A 505 10.39 1.88 31.46
N ASP A 506 10.37 1.00 32.46
CA ASP A 506 11.29 -0.13 32.66
C ASP A 506 10.82 -1.43 31.99
N HIS A 507 9.78 -1.36 31.15
CA HIS A 507 9.26 -2.52 30.46
C HIS A 507 10.28 -3.12 29.46
N PRO A 508 10.53 -4.46 29.48
CA PRO A 508 11.59 -5.07 28.65
C PRO A 508 11.52 -4.76 27.16
N LEU A 509 10.33 -4.85 26.54
CA LEU A 509 10.15 -4.52 25.11
C LEU A 509 10.55 -3.07 24.81
N ARG A 510 10.15 -2.14 25.69
CA ARG A 510 10.43 -0.72 25.53
C ARG A 510 11.92 -0.47 25.61
N THR A 511 12.58 -0.98 26.66
CA THR A 511 14.03 -0.87 26.83
C THR A 511 14.80 -1.46 25.65
N ALA A 512 14.42 -2.65 25.18
CA ALA A 512 15.09 -3.32 24.07
C ALA A 512 14.94 -2.54 22.75
N CYS A 513 13.73 -2.09 22.42
CA CYS A 513 13.49 -1.31 21.20
C CYS A 513 14.16 0.07 21.25
N GLU A 514 14.18 0.73 22.42
CA GLU A 514 14.91 1.99 22.60
C GLU A 514 16.42 1.81 22.41
N GLN A 515 17.00 0.73 22.94
CA GLN A 515 18.42 0.40 22.75
C GLN A 515 18.74 0.09 21.29
N LEU A 516 17.89 -0.69 20.63
CA LEU A 516 18.03 -1.01 19.20
C LEU A 516 17.92 0.24 18.32
N LEU A 517 17.01 1.15 18.64
CA LEU A 517 16.92 2.44 17.95
C LEU A 517 18.23 3.21 18.14
N ARG A 518 18.69 3.38 19.38
CA ARG A 518 19.93 4.11 19.70
C ARG A 518 21.15 3.50 19.00
N SER A 519 21.24 2.18 18.86
CA SER A 519 22.37 1.52 18.17
C SER A 519 22.40 1.77 16.67
N ARG A 520 21.32 2.28 16.08
CA ARG A 520 21.22 2.62 14.65
C ARG A 520 21.44 4.10 14.36
N GLN A 521 21.59 4.93 15.39
CA GLN A 521 21.92 6.34 15.19
C GLN A 521 23.38 6.48 14.72
N ARG A 522 23.59 7.20 13.62
CA ARG A 522 24.90 7.52 13.08
C ARG A 522 25.59 8.66 13.83
N GLU A 523 26.89 8.84 13.58
CA GLU A 523 27.69 9.89 14.22
C GLU A 523 27.21 11.32 13.91
N ASP A 524 26.62 11.53 12.73
CA ASP A 524 26.03 12.80 12.33
C ASP A 524 24.65 13.07 12.97
N GLY A 525 24.13 12.12 13.76
CA GLY A 525 22.82 12.18 14.41
C GLY A 525 21.67 11.61 13.58
N SER A 526 21.90 11.22 12.33
CA SER A 526 20.89 10.65 11.43
C SER A 526 20.64 9.16 11.67
N PHE A 527 19.62 8.64 10.98
CA PHE A 527 19.23 7.23 11.01
C PHE A 527 19.20 6.54 9.64
N GLY A 528 19.85 7.12 8.62
CA GLY A 528 19.69 6.62 7.25
C GLY A 528 19.48 7.76 6.28
N ASP A 529 18.33 8.36 6.48
CA ASP A 529 17.66 9.32 5.62
C ASP A 529 16.80 10.26 6.50
N GLU A 530 16.24 11.31 5.92
CA GLU A 530 15.46 12.31 6.65
C GLU A 530 14.19 11.74 7.29
N LEU A 531 13.50 10.82 6.63
CA LEU A 531 12.25 10.24 7.10
C LEU A 531 12.50 9.33 8.32
N SER A 532 13.46 8.39 8.20
CA SER A 532 13.88 7.52 9.30
C SER A 532 14.37 8.35 10.50
N THR A 533 15.10 9.44 10.23
CA THR A 533 15.59 10.35 11.27
C THR A 533 14.44 11.09 11.98
N ALA A 534 13.45 11.57 11.23
CA ALA A 534 12.26 12.22 11.79
C ALA A 534 11.43 11.26 12.67
N ARG A 535 11.20 10.03 12.21
CA ARG A 535 10.46 9.02 12.97
C ARG A 535 11.19 8.60 14.23
N ALA A 536 12.50 8.39 14.15
CA ALA A 536 13.32 8.08 15.30
C ALA A 536 13.33 9.24 16.33
N LEU A 537 13.37 10.50 15.86
CA LEU A 537 13.25 11.67 16.74
C LEU A 537 11.92 11.68 17.49
N ILE A 538 10.79 11.49 16.79
CA ILE A 538 9.45 11.41 17.42
C ILE A 538 9.40 10.26 18.42
N ALA A 539 9.96 9.10 18.10
CA ALA A 539 9.99 7.96 19.00
C ALA A 539 10.82 8.23 20.26
N MET A 540 11.99 8.85 20.13
CA MET A 540 12.82 9.23 21.28
C MET A 540 12.14 10.27 22.17
N ILE A 541 11.38 11.21 21.59
CA ILE A 541 10.56 12.18 22.32
C ILE A 541 9.42 11.49 23.08
N ALA A 542 8.77 10.50 22.46
CA ALA A 542 7.68 9.77 23.12
C ALA A 542 8.12 9.07 24.41
N CYS A 543 9.42 8.79 24.57
CA CYS A 543 9.98 8.15 25.75
C CYS A 543 10.18 9.09 26.95
N GLY A 544 10.04 10.41 26.80
CA GLY A 544 10.24 11.40 27.86
C GLY A 544 11.05 12.61 27.40
N GLU A 545 11.78 13.25 28.32
CA GLU A 545 12.57 14.45 28.00
C GLU A 545 13.58 14.21 26.87
N PRO A 546 13.75 15.18 25.94
CA PRO A 546 14.65 15.01 24.80
C PRO A 546 16.12 14.77 25.19
N CYS A 547 16.53 13.49 25.12
CA CYS A 547 17.90 13.08 25.39
C CYS A 547 18.90 13.60 24.34
N VAL A 548 20.21 13.44 24.61
CA VAL A 548 21.29 13.89 23.71
C VAL A 548 21.13 13.32 22.28
N GLN A 549 20.68 12.07 22.15
CA GLN A 549 20.41 11.44 20.86
C GLN A 549 19.28 12.15 20.09
N ALA A 550 18.20 12.52 20.77
CA ALA A 550 17.10 13.30 20.18
C ALA A 550 17.60 14.69 19.75
N GLN A 551 18.43 15.35 20.55
CA GLN A 551 19.01 16.63 20.18
C GLN A 551 19.92 16.53 18.94
N ARG A 552 20.70 15.45 18.80
CA ARG A 552 21.53 15.21 17.61
C ARG A 552 20.68 14.99 16.35
N ALA A 553 19.62 14.18 16.45
CA ALA A 553 18.70 13.95 15.34
C ALA A 553 17.98 15.26 14.92
N ALA A 554 17.50 16.05 15.89
CA ALA A 554 16.91 17.36 15.61
C ALA A 554 17.89 18.32 14.94
N ARG A 555 19.15 18.40 15.41
CA ARG A 555 20.19 19.22 14.77
C ARG A 555 20.48 18.77 13.34
N HIS A 556 20.54 17.46 13.10
CA HIS A 556 20.72 16.89 11.77
C HIS A 556 19.59 17.35 10.83
N LEU A 557 18.32 17.18 11.24
CA LEU A 557 17.17 17.59 10.44
C LEU A 557 17.15 19.10 10.16
N VAL A 558 17.47 19.93 11.16
CA VAL A 558 17.58 21.39 10.97
C VAL A 558 18.65 21.73 9.92
N ALA A 559 19.81 21.08 9.98
CA ALA A 559 20.88 21.28 9.00
C ALA A 559 20.44 20.83 7.59
N ARG A 560 19.78 19.67 7.47
CA ARG A 560 19.26 19.15 6.20
C ARG A 560 18.21 20.06 5.59
N VAL A 561 17.26 20.57 6.36
CA VAL A 561 16.28 21.57 5.88
C VAL A 561 16.98 22.83 5.34
N GLY A 562 18.05 23.26 6.00
CA GLY A 562 18.87 24.38 5.55
C GLY A 562 19.61 24.15 4.23
N LEU A 563 20.08 22.92 3.99
CA LEU A 563 20.78 22.50 2.77
C LEU A 563 19.82 22.33 1.58
N LEU A 564 18.74 21.57 1.78
CA LEU A 564 17.73 21.30 0.75
C LEU A 564 17.17 22.59 0.16
N ALA A 565 16.97 23.60 1.01
CA ALA A 565 16.46 24.89 0.58
C ALA A 565 17.45 25.73 -0.26
N ARG A 566 18.74 25.36 -0.28
CA ARG A 566 19.75 25.96 -1.16
C ARG A 566 19.94 25.15 -2.43
N GLU A 567 19.74 23.83 -2.34
CA GLU A 567 19.96 22.86 -3.42
C GLU A 567 18.77 22.76 -4.38
N THR A 568 17.54 23.01 -3.90
CA THR A 568 16.33 22.84 -4.71
C THR A 568 15.81 24.17 -5.24
N LEU A 569 15.69 24.30 -6.56
CA LEU A 569 14.93 25.38 -7.23
C LEU A 569 13.39 25.16 -7.14
N ALA A 570 12.95 24.00 -6.64
CA ALA A 570 11.54 23.66 -6.50
C ALA A 570 10.94 24.18 -5.17
N ASP A 571 9.69 24.64 -5.22
CA ASP A 571 8.95 25.18 -4.06
C ASP A 571 8.70 24.16 -2.91
N ALA A 572 8.90 22.87 -3.18
CA ALA A 572 8.94 21.81 -2.17
C ALA A 572 9.78 20.63 -2.68
N PRO A 573 10.75 20.14 -1.89
CA PRO A 573 11.56 18.98 -2.27
C PRO A 573 10.71 17.71 -2.25
N SER A 574 11.03 16.80 -3.18
CA SER A 574 10.73 15.39 -3.06
C SER A 574 11.79 14.80 -2.14
N LEU A 575 11.40 14.28 -0.99
CA LEU A 575 12.30 13.73 0.03
C LEU A 575 12.05 12.23 0.15
N PRO A 576 12.98 11.47 0.77
CA PRO A 576 12.85 10.02 0.90
C PRO A 576 11.43 9.59 1.28
N ASP A 577 10.87 8.73 0.43
CA ASP A 577 9.48 8.28 0.52
C ASP A 577 9.29 7.35 1.72
N THR A 578 8.07 7.33 2.28
CA THR A 578 7.70 6.23 3.17
C THR A 578 7.17 5.05 2.37
N GLU A 579 7.56 3.86 2.80
CA GLU A 579 6.84 2.66 2.44
C GLU A 579 5.48 2.66 3.14
N LEU A 580 4.41 2.63 2.35
CA LEU A 580 3.09 2.27 2.83
C LEU A 580 2.80 0.84 2.36
N PRO A 581 2.33 -0.08 3.23
CA PRO A 581 1.87 -1.38 2.75
C PRO A 581 0.78 -1.12 1.73
N GLY A 582 0.94 -1.65 0.52
CA GLY A 582 0.10 -1.27 -0.59
C GLY A 582 -1.37 -1.53 -0.29
N TYR A 583 -2.24 -0.68 -0.82
CA TYR A 583 -3.70 -0.81 -0.69
C TYR A 583 -4.22 -1.93 -1.61
N GLY A 584 -3.52 -3.08 -1.67
CA GLY A 584 -3.65 -4.06 -2.76
C GLY A 584 -3.58 -3.38 -4.13
N LEU A 585 -2.61 -2.50 -4.35
CA LEU A 585 -2.32 -1.94 -5.67
C LEU A 585 -1.10 -2.64 -6.23
N SER A 586 -0.04 -2.55 -5.43
CA SER A 586 1.30 -3.13 -5.47
C SER A 586 1.65 -3.60 -4.05
N PRO A 587 2.76 -4.33 -3.82
CA PRO A 587 3.19 -4.67 -2.47
C PRO A 587 3.39 -3.44 -1.56
N ARG A 588 3.86 -2.31 -2.12
CA ARG A 588 4.15 -1.06 -1.40
C ARG A 588 3.87 0.17 -2.27
N LEU A 589 3.55 1.28 -1.62
CA LEU A 589 3.37 2.61 -2.25
C LEU A 589 4.42 3.58 -1.71
N ARG A 590 4.75 4.57 -2.53
CA ARG A 590 5.60 5.73 -2.19
C ARG A 590 4.74 6.94 -1.90
N ASP A 591 5.09 7.71 -0.87
CA ASP A 591 4.48 8.99 -0.57
C ASP A 591 5.53 10.11 -0.59
N PRO A 592 5.59 10.91 -1.68
CA PRO A 592 6.61 11.95 -1.88
C PRO A 592 6.47 13.15 -0.94
N SER A 593 5.34 13.22 -0.22
CA SER A 593 5.15 14.23 0.81
C SER A 593 5.52 13.74 2.22
N ALA A 594 5.78 12.43 2.42
CA ALA A 594 6.04 11.87 3.74
C ALA A 594 7.26 12.48 4.41
N GLY A 595 8.38 12.60 3.70
CA GLY A 595 9.62 13.18 4.25
C GLY A 595 9.40 14.59 4.80
N VAL A 596 8.78 15.49 4.03
CA VAL A 596 8.54 16.88 4.48
C VAL A 596 7.59 16.95 5.67
N ARG A 597 6.53 16.14 5.69
CA ARG A 597 5.53 16.11 6.78
C ARG A 597 6.13 15.55 8.07
N ASP A 598 6.89 14.47 7.99
CA ASP A 598 7.49 13.82 9.15
C ASP A 598 8.61 14.70 9.73
N ILE A 599 9.44 15.34 8.90
CA ILE A 599 10.41 16.34 9.34
C ILE A 599 9.71 17.47 10.10
N HIS A 600 8.67 18.05 9.50
CA HIS A 600 7.93 19.15 10.13
C HIS A 600 7.35 18.71 11.49
N THR A 601 6.68 17.56 11.52
CA THR A 601 6.07 17.00 12.73
C THR A 601 7.11 16.71 13.81
N ALA A 602 8.27 16.17 13.44
CA ALA A 602 9.34 15.83 14.36
C ALA A 602 9.98 17.09 14.96
N LEU A 603 10.32 18.09 14.14
CA LEU A 603 10.88 19.36 14.60
C LEU A 603 9.89 20.15 15.46
N LEU A 604 8.61 20.15 15.08
CA LEU A 604 7.55 20.81 15.86
C LEU A 604 7.34 20.12 17.21
N SER A 605 7.33 18.79 17.25
CA SER A 605 7.24 18.02 18.49
C SER A 605 8.45 18.28 19.39
N PHE A 606 9.65 18.28 18.81
CA PHE A 606 10.88 18.59 19.54
C PHE A 606 10.87 20.03 20.11
N ARG A 607 10.36 21.01 19.35
CA ARG A 607 10.23 22.40 19.81
C ARG A 607 9.29 22.52 21.01
N ARG A 608 8.20 21.75 21.06
CA ARG A 608 7.27 21.75 22.21
C ARG A 608 7.97 21.26 23.48
N GLU A 609 8.67 20.15 23.41
CA GLU A 609 9.37 19.56 24.57
C GLU A 609 10.54 20.43 25.07
N VAL A 610 11.29 21.05 24.16
CA VAL A 610 12.44 21.92 24.53
C VAL A 610 11.98 23.36 24.87
N GLY A 611 10.72 23.71 24.59
CA GLY A 611 10.14 25.05 24.68
C GLY A 611 9.30 25.35 25.93
N GLU A 612 9.22 24.42 26.90
CA GLU A 612 8.54 24.62 28.20
C GLU A 612 9.50 24.95 29.37
N LEU A 613 10.75 25.37 29.10
CA LEU A 613 11.55 26.06 30.12
C LEU A 613 11.15 27.54 30.16
N ALA A 614 10.21 27.88 31.06
CA ALA A 614 9.96 29.25 31.45
C ALA A 614 11.28 29.96 31.83
N PRO A 615 11.45 31.26 31.53
CA PRO A 615 12.61 32.00 32.02
C PRO A 615 12.60 31.95 33.56
N SER A 616 13.70 31.49 34.16
CA SER A 616 13.89 31.56 35.61
C SER A 616 13.72 33.02 36.06
N PRO A 617 12.84 33.34 37.03
CA PRO A 617 12.69 34.69 37.54
C PRO A 617 13.72 34.94 38.65
N SER A 618 14.97 35.19 38.28
CA SER A 618 16.03 35.85 39.07
C SER A 618 17.33 35.58 38.31
N GLU A 619 18.09 36.55 37.82
CA GLU A 619 18.78 37.56 38.61
C GLU A 619 18.91 38.87 37.79
N SER A 620 18.36 39.96 38.31
CA SER A 620 18.89 41.30 38.02
C SER A 620 20.07 41.54 38.96
N PRO A 621 21.27 41.88 38.47
CA PRO A 621 22.27 42.49 39.32
C PRO A 621 21.91 43.97 39.50
N ALA A 622 21.81 44.36 40.78
CA ALA A 622 21.87 45.75 41.22
C ALA A 622 23.28 46.32 41.07
#